data_AF-A0A843VAX5-F1
#
_entry.id   AF-A0A843VAX5-F1
#
_cell.length_a   1.000
_cell.length_b   1.000
_cell.length_c   1.000
_cell.angle_alpha   90.00
_cell.angle_beta   90.00
_cell.angle_gamma   90.00
#
_symmetry.space_group_name_H-M   'P 1'
#
loop_
_entity.id
_entity.type
_entity.pdbx_description
1 polymer ?
#
loop_
_entity_poly.entity_id
_entity_poly.type
_entity_poly.pdbx_seq_one_letter_code
_entity_poly.pdbx_strand_id
1 'polypeptide(L)'
;MSRGPASSPPLQPHLCHSCSLQVLQLARAVVAECGGLPLALIVVGRALASKKTAQEWQHALTSLQRWSPGMMEKVLSRLRFSFDNLRDDTLRFCFLYCSLFPEDYSIRKAVLVDYWVGEGFLDEDAADEEI
;
A
#
# COMPACT_ATOMS: atom_id res chain seq x y z
N MET A 1 44.74 38.03 -36.83
CA MET A 1 43.71 38.27 -35.80
C MET A 1 43.16 36.91 -35.39
N SER A 2 43.66 36.40 -34.26
CA SER A 2 43.34 35.07 -33.74
C SER A 2 41.90 35.03 -33.21
N ARG A 3 41.13 34.03 -33.63
CA ARG A 3 39.94 33.57 -32.88
C ARG A 3 40.16 32.10 -32.56
N GLY A 4 40.60 31.84 -31.33
CA GLY A 4 40.63 30.49 -30.77
C GLY A 4 39.20 29.95 -30.58
N PRO A 5 39.06 28.63 -30.34
CA PRO A 5 37.75 28.01 -30.19
C PRO A 5 37.04 28.52 -28.94
N ALA A 6 35.75 28.85 -29.09
CA ALA A 6 34.88 29.11 -27.97
C ALA A 6 34.69 27.82 -27.18
N SER A 7 35.43 27.67 -26.08
CA SER A 7 35.17 26.66 -25.07
C SER A 7 33.87 27.03 -24.35
N SER A 8 32.78 26.34 -24.68
CA SER A 8 31.55 26.38 -23.88
C SER A 8 31.86 25.91 -22.45
N PRO A 9 31.41 26.62 -21.40
CA PRO A 9 31.62 26.16 -20.04
C PRO A 9 30.77 24.90 -19.80
N PRO A 10 31.28 23.91 -19.05
CA PRO A 10 30.45 22.77 -18.66
C PRO A 10 29.33 23.28 -17.73
N LEU A 11 28.09 23.02 -18.12
CA LEU A 11 26.93 23.12 -17.24
C LEU A 11 27.09 22.04 -16.15
N GLN A 12 27.74 22.37 -15.04
CA GLN A 12 27.70 21.53 -13.86
C GLN A 12 26.37 21.76 -13.13
N PRO A 13 25.56 20.70 -12.91
CA PRO A 13 24.41 20.80 -12.03
C PRO A 13 24.97 20.90 -10.61
N HIS A 14 24.92 22.09 -10.05
CA HIS A 14 25.23 22.37 -8.66
C HIS A 14 24.12 21.75 -7.78
N LEU A 15 24.10 20.41 -7.71
CA LEU A 15 23.39 19.71 -6.64
C LEU A 15 24.21 19.93 -5.36
N CYS A 16 23.71 20.81 -4.51
CA CYS A 16 24.23 21.00 -3.16
C CYS A 16 24.22 19.64 -2.44
N HIS A 17 25.41 19.05 -2.28
CA HIS A 17 25.63 17.71 -1.74
C HIS A 17 24.94 17.52 -0.36
N SER A 18 24.87 18.60 0.44
CA SER A 18 24.24 18.60 1.77
C SER A 18 22.73 18.36 1.73
N CYS A 19 22.01 19.01 0.81
CA CYS A 19 20.55 18.87 0.71
C CYS A 19 20.15 17.46 0.23
N SER A 20 20.99 16.85 -0.62
CA SER A 20 20.78 15.48 -1.11
C SER A 20 20.93 14.41 -0.03
N LEU A 21 21.87 14.60 0.92
CA LEU A 21 22.09 13.66 2.02
C LEU A 21 20.94 13.66 3.03
N GLN A 22 20.36 14.83 3.31
CA GLN A 22 19.21 14.93 4.21
C GLN A 22 17.96 14.24 3.63
N VAL A 23 17.68 14.46 2.35
CA VAL A 23 16.57 13.77 1.66
C VAL A 23 16.77 12.26 1.68
N LEU A 24 18.00 11.76 1.48
CA LEU A 24 18.31 10.34 1.55
C LEU A 24 18.03 9.74 2.95
N GLN A 25 18.40 10.46 4.02
CA GLN A 25 18.12 10.03 5.39
C GLN A 25 16.62 9.97 5.68
N LEU A 26 15.87 10.98 5.23
CA LEU A 26 14.41 11.02 5.37
C LEU A 26 13.74 9.92 4.54
N ALA A 27 14.22 9.65 3.34
CA ALA A 27 13.72 8.57 2.50
C ALA A 27 13.87 7.21 3.18
N ARG A 28 15.01 6.95 3.84
CA ARG A 28 15.20 5.71 4.63
C ARG A 28 14.22 5.62 5.80
N ALA A 29 13.98 6.73 6.50
CA ALA A 29 13.00 6.77 7.59
C ALA A 29 11.57 6.51 7.08
N VAL A 30 11.18 7.10 5.96
CA VAL A 30 9.88 6.86 5.31
C VAL A 30 9.72 5.38 4.92
N VAL A 31 10.76 4.78 4.34
CA VAL A 31 10.75 3.35 3.97
C VAL A 31 10.60 2.46 5.21
N ALA A 32 11.28 2.79 6.30
CA ALA A 32 11.15 2.07 7.57
C ALA A 32 9.71 2.16 8.12
N GLU A 33 9.09 3.33 8.04
CA GLU A 33 7.71 3.56 8.49
C GLU A 33 6.69 2.78 7.64
N CYS A 34 7.01 2.43 6.39
CA CYS A 34 6.15 1.62 5.53
C CYS A 34 6.08 0.13 5.93
N GLY A 35 6.88 -0.32 6.92
CA GLY A 35 6.76 -1.65 7.51
C GLY A 35 7.07 -2.83 6.57
N GLY A 36 7.68 -2.58 5.41
CA GLY A 36 7.99 -3.62 4.42
C GLY A 36 6.82 -4.02 3.51
N LEU A 37 5.65 -3.39 3.64
CA LEU A 37 4.50 -3.67 2.78
C LEU A 37 4.72 -3.11 1.36
N PRO A 38 4.73 -3.94 0.30
CA PRO A 38 4.96 -3.47 -1.06
C PRO A 38 3.97 -2.38 -1.50
N LEU A 39 2.70 -2.53 -1.12
CA LEU A 39 1.65 -1.55 -1.45
C LEU A 39 1.89 -0.19 -0.77
N ALA A 40 2.28 -0.20 0.50
CA ALA A 40 2.60 1.03 1.23
C ALA A 40 3.78 1.76 0.57
N LEU A 41 4.84 1.05 0.20
CA LEU A 41 6.00 1.61 -0.50
C LEU A 41 5.63 2.22 -1.85
N ILE A 42 4.77 1.55 -2.64
CA ILE A 42 4.33 2.07 -3.95
C ILE A 42 3.51 3.34 -3.77
N VAL A 43 2.54 3.33 -2.85
CA VAL A 43 1.64 4.48 -2.63
C VAL A 43 2.42 5.68 -2.08
N VAL A 44 3.21 5.48 -1.03
CA VAL A 44 4.02 6.52 -0.40
C VAL A 44 5.10 7.03 -1.37
N GLY A 45 5.76 6.13 -2.10
CA GLY A 45 6.74 6.48 -3.13
C GLY A 45 6.15 7.34 -4.26
N ARG A 46 4.96 6.99 -4.76
CA ARG A 46 4.23 7.80 -5.75
C ARG A 46 3.85 9.18 -5.20
N ALA A 47 3.36 9.24 -3.95
CA ALA A 47 2.99 10.49 -3.30
C ALA A 47 4.20 11.44 -3.11
N LEU A 48 5.39 10.87 -2.91
CA LEU A 48 6.65 11.61 -2.72
C LEU A 48 7.39 11.92 -4.03
N ALA A 49 6.98 11.35 -5.17
CA ALA A 49 7.74 11.45 -6.43
C ALA A 49 7.98 12.89 -6.91
N SER A 50 7.11 13.84 -6.54
CA SER A 50 7.25 15.26 -6.89
C SER A 50 8.02 16.10 -5.85
N LYS A 51 8.37 15.52 -4.69
CA LYS A 51 8.97 16.23 -3.56
C LYS A 51 10.49 16.26 -3.68
N LYS A 52 11.08 17.46 -3.62
CA LYS A 52 12.52 17.66 -3.91
C LYS A 52 13.30 18.17 -2.71
N THR A 53 12.63 18.77 -1.73
CA THR A 53 13.30 19.46 -0.62
C THR A 53 13.24 18.66 0.68
N ALA A 54 14.26 18.76 1.52
CA ALA A 54 14.28 18.09 2.82
C ALA A 54 13.05 18.45 3.69
N GLN A 55 12.57 19.69 3.62
CA GLN A 55 11.37 20.12 4.34
C GLN A 55 10.10 19.38 3.88
N GLU A 56 9.92 19.18 2.58
CA GLU A 56 8.78 18.41 2.06
C GLU A 56 8.85 16.94 2.49
N TRP A 57 10.04 16.34 2.46
CA TRP A 57 10.26 14.97 2.92
C TRP A 57 10.03 14.83 4.42
N GLN A 58 10.48 15.80 5.22
CA GLN A 58 10.24 15.84 6.66
C GLN A 58 8.75 15.96 6.97
N HIS A 59 8.02 16.81 6.25
CA HIS A 59 6.58 16.96 6.41
C HIS A 59 5.84 15.65 6.05
N ALA A 60 6.25 14.98 4.98
CA ALA A 60 5.67 13.70 4.60
C ALA A 60 5.94 12.60 5.64
N LEU A 61 7.17 12.52 6.17
CA LEU A 61 7.51 11.60 7.26
C LEU A 61 6.67 11.87 8.51
N THR A 62 6.58 13.13 8.95
CA THR A 62 5.74 13.50 10.11
C THR A 62 4.27 13.16 9.87
N SER A 63 3.78 13.33 8.64
CA SER A 63 2.40 12.98 8.26
C SER A 63 2.17 11.46 8.29
N LEU A 64 3.16 10.69 7.84
CA LEU A 64 3.15 9.23 7.85
C LEU A 64 3.22 8.68 9.29
N GLN A 65 4.07 9.25 10.15
CA GLN A 65 4.16 8.90 11.57
C GLN A 65 2.90 9.31 12.37
N ARG A 66 2.18 10.33 11.89
CA ARG A 66 0.87 10.70 12.44
C ARG A 66 -0.22 9.72 12.03
N TRP A 67 0.06 8.82 11.09
CA TRP A 67 -0.81 7.69 10.79
C TRP A 67 -0.82 6.77 12.02
N SER A 68 -1.77 7.03 12.91
CA SER A 68 -1.76 6.44 14.24
C SER A 68 -2.44 5.07 14.24
N PRO A 69 -2.15 4.24 15.25
CA PRO A 69 -2.95 3.04 15.55
C PRO A 69 -4.46 3.35 15.61
N GLY A 70 -4.84 4.56 16.01
CA GLY A 70 -6.23 5.02 16.00
C GLY A 70 -6.87 5.12 14.61
N MET A 71 -6.07 5.26 13.54
CA MET A 71 -6.57 5.19 12.16
C MET A 71 -6.78 3.74 11.73
N MET A 72 -5.90 2.82 12.13
CA MET A 72 -6.10 1.37 11.94
C MET A 72 -7.34 0.91 12.69
N GLU A 73 -7.54 1.33 13.94
CA GLU A 73 -8.75 1.07 14.73
C GLU A 73 -10.02 1.60 14.05
N LYS A 74 -9.96 2.78 13.42
CA LYS A 74 -11.09 3.31 12.61
C LYS A 74 -11.38 2.46 11.38
N VAL A 75 -10.35 1.90 10.73
CA VAL A 75 -10.54 0.99 9.60
C VAL A 75 -11.09 -0.35 10.08
N LEU A 76 -10.49 -0.94 11.11
CA LEU A 76 -10.93 -2.20 11.72
C LEU A 76 -12.36 -2.12 12.25
N SER A 77 -12.74 -1.02 12.91
CA SER A 77 -14.12 -0.82 13.36
C SER A 77 -15.14 -0.74 12.22
N ARG A 78 -14.77 -0.11 11.08
CA ARG A 78 -15.63 -0.11 9.88
C ARG A 78 -15.73 -1.50 9.25
N LEU A 79 -14.62 -2.21 9.14
CA LEU A 79 -14.59 -3.59 8.62
C LEU A 79 -15.42 -4.52 9.51
N ARG A 80 -15.26 -4.40 10.83
CA ARG A 80 -16.06 -5.14 11.81
C ARG A 80 -17.54 -4.82 11.67
N PHE A 81 -17.93 -3.56 11.54
CA PHE A 81 -19.32 -3.19 11.30
C PHE A 81 -19.87 -3.86 10.03
N SER A 82 -19.13 -3.82 8.92
CA SER A 82 -19.55 -4.50 7.68
C SER A 82 -19.67 -6.01 7.85
N PHE A 83 -18.71 -6.64 8.53
CA PHE A 83 -18.76 -8.07 8.84
C PHE A 83 -19.94 -8.43 9.75
N ASP A 84 -20.22 -7.59 10.74
CA ASP A 84 -21.28 -7.82 11.71
C ASP A 84 -22.69 -7.75 11.09
N ASN A 85 -22.82 -7.01 9.99
CA ASN A 85 -24.06 -6.82 9.23
C ASN A 85 -24.16 -7.71 7.98
N LEU A 86 -23.32 -8.74 7.83
CA LEU A 86 -23.52 -9.74 6.78
C LEU A 86 -24.87 -10.47 6.98
N ARG A 87 -25.52 -10.81 5.86
CA ARG A 87 -26.92 -11.26 5.82
C ARG A 87 -27.17 -12.59 6.55
N ASP A 88 -26.17 -13.47 6.56
CA ASP A 88 -26.23 -14.82 7.10
C ASP A 88 -24.84 -15.28 7.57
N ASP A 89 -24.79 -16.36 8.33
CA ASP A 89 -23.56 -16.95 8.85
C ASP A 89 -22.70 -17.61 7.76
N THR A 90 -23.32 -18.11 6.68
CA THR A 90 -22.61 -18.65 5.51
C THR A 90 -21.65 -17.61 4.93
N LEU A 91 -22.09 -16.37 4.72
CA LEU A 91 -21.22 -15.29 4.24
C LEU A 91 -20.12 -14.95 5.24
N ARG A 92 -20.41 -15.01 6.55
CA ARG A 92 -19.41 -14.78 7.61
C ARG A 92 -18.32 -15.84 7.56
N PHE A 93 -18.69 -17.11 7.47
CA PHE A 93 -17.75 -18.23 7.37
C PHE A 93 -16.95 -18.18 6.06
N CYS A 94 -17.60 -17.94 4.92
CA CYS A 94 -16.93 -17.81 3.63
C CYS A 94 -15.87 -16.68 3.67
N PHE A 95 -16.24 -15.52 4.23
CA PHE A 95 -15.30 -14.40 4.39
C PHE A 95 -14.13 -14.73 5.32
N LEU A 96 -14.40 -15.34 6.47
CA LEU A 96 -13.35 -15.75 7.41
C LEU A 96 -12.42 -16.81 6.82
N TYR A 97 -12.92 -17.71 5.99
CA TYR A 97 -12.10 -18.75 5.35
C TYR A 97 -10.99 -18.15 4.48
N CYS A 98 -11.23 -17.01 3.84
CA CYS A 98 -10.20 -16.29 3.08
C CYS A 98 -8.98 -15.90 3.93
N SER A 99 -9.13 -15.77 5.26
CA SER A 99 -8.02 -15.44 6.17
C SER A 99 -7.05 -16.61 6.43
N LEU A 100 -7.41 -17.82 6.02
CA LEU A 100 -6.53 -19.00 6.13
C LEU A 100 -5.41 -19.00 5.08
N PHE A 101 -5.53 -18.17 4.04
CA PHE A 101 -4.52 -18.04 3.00
C PHE A 101 -3.40 -17.08 3.44
N PRO A 102 -2.16 -17.28 2.98
CA PRO A 102 -1.07 -16.35 3.23
C PRO A 102 -1.38 -14.93 2.73
N GLU A 103 -0.71 -13.94 3.32
CA GLU A 103 -0.75 -12.56 2.84
C GLU A 103 -0.41 -12.49 1.34
N ASP A 104 -1.17 -11.69 0.59
CA ASP A 104 -1.06 -11.50 -0.86
C ASP A 104 -1.24 -12.77 -1.74
N TYR A 105 -1.76 -13.86 -1.19
CA TYR A 105 -1.99 -15.08 -1.97
C TYR A 105 -3.10 -14.88 -3.01
N SER A 106 -2.82 -15.27 -4.27
CA SER A 106 -3.80 -15.22 -5.35
C SER A 106 -4.75 -16.43 -5.29
N ILE A 107 -5.93 -16.22 -4.71
CA ILE A 107 -6.96 -17.26 -4.63
C ILE A 107 -7.79 -17.27 -5.92
N ARG A 108 -7.84 -18.42 -6.60
CA ARG A 108 -8.74 -18.61 -7.74
C ARG A 108 -10.17 -18.81 -7.23
N LYS A 109 -11.12 -18.04 -7.77
CA LYS A 109 -12.54 -18.07 -7.35
C LYS A 109 -13.12 -19.50 -7.33
N ALA A 110 -12.93 -20.28 -8.39
CA ALA A 110 -13.47 -21.63 -8.49
C ALA A 110 -12.96 -22.53 -7.34
N VAL A 111 -11.65 -22.49 -7.09
CA VAL A 111 -11.02 -23.26 -5.99
C VAL A 111 -11.55 -22.84 -4.63
N LEU A 112 -11.79 -21.53 -4.43
CA LEU A 112 -12.33 -21.04 -3.17
C LEU A 112 -13.78 -21.50 -2.94
N VAL A 113 -14.60 -21.54 -3.98
CA VAL A 113 -15.96 -22.06 -3.92
C VAL A 113 -15.95 -23.55 -3.60
N ASP A 114 -15.08 -24.34 -4.25
CA ASP A 114 -14.94 -25.77 -3.99
C ASP A 114 -14.58 -26.04 -2.52
N TYR A 115 -13.72 -25.21 -1.91
CA TYR A 115 -13.41 -25.31 -0.49
C TYR A 115 -14.60 -24.97 0.40
N TRP A 116 -15.35 -23.91 0.09
CA TRP A 116 -16.55 -23.57 0.88
C TRP A 116 -17.62 -24.66 0.82
N VAL A 117 -17.80 -25.32 -0.33
CA VAL A 117 -18.67 -26.49 -0.46
C VAL A 117 -18.12 -27.67 0.35
N GLY A 118 -16.82 -27.95 0.26
CA GLY A 118 -16.16 -29.02 1.03
C GLY A 118 -16.25 -28.86 2.55
N GLU A 119 -16.28 -27.63 3.04
CA GLU A 119 -16.50 -27.29 4.47
C GLU A 119 -17.99 -27.27 4.86
N GLY A 120 -18.90 -27.42 3.88
CA GLY A 120 -20.35 -27.40 4.10
C GLY A 120 -20.93 -26.01 4.36
N PHE A 121 -20.26 -24.94 3.93
CA PHE A 121 -20.79 -23.57 4.06
C PHE A 121 -21.86 -23.27 3.01
N LEU A 122 -21.71 -23.87 1.83
CA LEU A 122 -22.60 -23.74 0.68
C LEU A 122 -23.21 -25.10 0.38
N ASP A 123 -24.53 -25.14 0.23
CA ASP A 123 -25.22 -26.28 -0.35
C ASP A 123 -25.06 -26.24 -1.89
N GLU A 124 -24.80 -27.40 -2.50
CA GLU A 124 -24.66 -27.53 -3.95
C GLU A 124 -25.93 -27.10 -4.71
N ASP A 125 -27.08 -27.07 -4.03
CA ASP A 125 -28.41 -26.86 -4.61
C ASP A 125 -28.86 -25.38 -4.67
N ALA A 126 -28.10 -24.42 -4.12
CA ALA A 126 -28.49 -23.01 -4.10
C ALA A 126 -28.17 -22.24 -5.40
N ALA A 127 -27.73 -22.93 -6.45
CA ALA A 127 -27.30 -22.33 -7.71
C ALA A 127 -28.41 -22.10 -8.76
N ASP A 128 -29.64 -22.53 -8.50
CA ASP A 128 -30.72 -22.52 -9.51
C ASP A 128 -32.03 -21.81 -9.07
N GLU A 129 -31.95 -20.65 -8.40
CA GLU A 129 -33.11 -19.74 -8.33
C GLU A 129 -32.79 -18.34 -8.90
N GLU A 130 -32.70 -18.27 -10.22
CA GLU A 130 -33.20 -17.14 -11.02
C GLU A 130 -33.94 -17.69 -12.26
N ILE A 131 -35.28 -17.77 -12.18
CA ILE A 131 -36.20 -17.62 -13.33
C ILE A 131 -37.37 -16.72 -12.90
#